data_AF-A0A934EF96-F1
#
_entry.id   AF-A0A934EF96-F1
#
_cell.length_a   1.000
_cell.length_b   1.000
_cell.length_c   1.000
_cell.angle_alpha   90.00
_cell.angle_beta   90.00
_cell.angle_gamma   90.00
#
_symmetry.space_group_name_H-M   'P 1'
#
loop_
_entity.id
_entity.type
_entity.pdbx_description
1 polymer ?
#
loop_
_entity_poly.entity_id
_entity_poly.type
_entity_poly.pdbx_seq_one_letter_code
_entity_poly.pdbx_strand_id
1 'polypeptide(L)'
;MTTTEQKTRKKPVAPLILTGIVSAGLYFALLSNQDFLNNTFGKGGLFAFLPIITAFVFSYFHGTFTGHFWTMLGVEASKKKMEVK
;
A
#
# COMPACT_ATOMS: atom_id res chain seq x y z
N MET A 1 37.42 13.80 -4.13
CA MET A 1 36.88 12.72 -3.28
C MET A 1 35.76 13.32 -2.43
N THR A 2 34.52 13.27 -2.90
CA THR A 2 33.36 13.79 -2.15
C THR A 2 32.70 12.63 -1.42
N THR A 3 32.99 12.52 -0.13
CA THR A 3 32.34 11.58 0.78
C THR A 3 30.88 12.01 0.94
N THR A 4 29.97 11.39 0.19
CA THR A 4 28.53 11.51 0.47
C THR A 4 28.26 10.85 1.81
N GLU A 5 27.99 11.66 2.82
CA GLU A 5 27.53 11.23 4.12
C GLU A 5 26.23 10.42 3.95
N GLN A 6 26.35 9.09 3.94
CA GLN A 6 25.20 8.19 3.94
C GLN A 6 24.58 8.25 5.33
N LYS A 7 23.70 9.24 5.56
CA LYS A 7 22.78 9.25 6.71
C LYS A 7 22.14 7.87 6.76
N THR A 8 22.44 7.11 7.81
CA THR A 8 21.96 5.74 7.99
C THR A 8 20.44 5.75 8.01
N ARG A 9 19.81 5.63 6.83
CA ARG A 9 18.36 5.54 6.72
C ARG A 9 17.99 4.24 7.40
N LYS A 10 17.41 4.34 8.61
CA LYS A 10 16.90 3.18 9.33
C LYS A 10 15.93 2.45 8.40
N LYS A 11 16.17 1.14 8.19
CA LYS A 11 15.30 0.31 7.34
C LYS A 11 13.86 0.41 7.85
N PRO A 12 12.85 0.54 6.97
CA PRO A 12 11.46 0.73 7.36
C PRO A 12 10.80 -0.59 7.84
N VAL A 13 11.43 -1.30 8.78
CA VAL A 13 11.00 -2.63 9.22
C VAL A 13 9.67 -2.57 9.98
N ALA A 14 9.56 -1.68 10.96
CA ALA A 14 8.32 -1.50 11.73
C ALA A 14 7.12 -1.12 10.84
N PRO A 15 7.19 -0.09 9.97
CA PRO A 15 6.07 0.23 9.10
C PRO A 15 5.79 -0.84 8.04
N LEU A 16 6.81 -1.57 7.56
CA LEU A 16 6.62 -2.72 6.67
C LEU A 16 5.76 -3.81 7.32
N ILE A 17 6.09 -4.23 8.55
CA ILE A 17 5.36 -5.29 9.25
C ILE A 17 3.93 -4.84 9.55
N LEU A 18 3.75 -3.61 10.06
CA LEU A 18 2.42 -3.09 10.37
C LEU A 18 1.53 -3.03 9.13
N THR A 19 2.02 -2.42 8.05
CA THR A 19 1.25 -2.30 6.79
C THR A 19 1.03 -3.65 6.12
N GLY A 20 1.96 -4.60 6.28
CA GLY A 20 1.81 -5.98 5.84
C GLY A 20 0.70 -6.72 6.58
N ILE A 21 0.65 -6.63 7.92
CA ILE A 21 -0.42 -7.22 8.74
C ILE A 21 -1.77 -6.61 8.38
N VAL A 22 -1.85 -5.28 8.25
CA VAL A 22 -3.09 -4.60 7.85
C VAL A 22 -3.53 -5.04 6.47
N SER A 23 -2.62 -5.09 5.49
CA SER A 23 -2.94 -5.55 4.12
C SER A 23 -3.41 -7.00 4.11
N ALA A 24 -2.72 -7.89 4.83
CA ALA A 24 -3.11 -9.30 4.95
C ALA A 24 -4.50 -9.44 5.61
N GLY A 25 -4.76 -8.68 6.68
CA GLY A 25 -6.06 -8.64 7.35
C GLY A 25 -7.18 -8.13 6.43
N LEU A 26 -6.92 -7.12 5.61
CA LEU A 26 -7.87 -6.63 4.61
C LEU A 26 -8.20 -7.71 3.57
N TYR A 27 -7.19 -8.35 2.98
CA TYR A 27 -7.41 -9.46 2.03
C TYR A 27 -8.14 -10.62 2.67
N PHE A 28 -7.77 -11.00 3.90
CA PHE A 28 -8.46 -12.05 4.64
C PHE A 28 -9.94 -11.71 4.84
N ALA A 29 -10.25 -10.51 5.34
CA ALA A 29 -11.62 -10.08 5.53
C ALA A 29 -12.42 -10.05 4.22
N LEU A 30 -11.82 -9.57 3.11
CA LEU A 30 -12.45 -9.54 1.80
C LEU A 30 -12.78 -10.95 1.28
N LEU A 31 -11.82 -11.87 1.40
CA LEU A 31 -11.95 -13.22 0.87
C LEU A 31 -12.82 -14.13 1.76
N SER A 32 -12.83 -13.92 3.07
CA SER A 32 -13.68 -14.68 4.00
C SER A 32 -15.15 -14.23 4.00
N ASN A 33 -15.47 -13.03 3.49
CA ASN A 33 -16.82 -12.46 3.50
C ASN A 33 -17.38 -12.23 2.08
N GLN A 34 -16.93 -12.99 1.07
CA GLN A 34 -17.29 -12.78 -0.33
C GLN A 34 -18.80 -12.78 -0.58
N ASP A 35 -19.54 -13.73 0.01
CA ASP A 35 -21.00 -13.81 -0.19
C ASP A 35 -21.72 -12.55 0.30
N PHE A 36 -21.35 -12.08 1.49
CA PHE A 36 -21.90 -10.85 2.07
C PHE A 36 -21.56 -9.61 1.22
N LEU A 37 -20.31 -9.51 0.79
CA LEU A 37 -19.84 -8.39 -0.02
C LEU A 37 -20.49 -8.37 -1.40
N ASN A 38 -20.59 -9.51 -2.08
CA ASN A 38 -21.23 -9.62 -3.39
C ASN A 38 -22.72 -9.27 -3.30
N ASN A 39 -23.42 -9.80 -2.29
CA ASN A 39 -24.83 -9.47 -2.06
C ASN A 39 -25.03 -7.99 -1.71
N THR A 40 -24.07 -7.34 -1.03
CA THR A 40 -24.19 -5.94 -0.64
C THR A 40 -23.80 -5.00 -1.79
N PHE A 41 -22.66 -5.23 -2.42
CA PHE A 41 -22.09 -4.39 -3.47
C PHE A 41 -22.88 -4.53 -4.78
N GLY A 42 -23.47 -5.70 -5.02
CA GLY A 42 -24.32 -5.98 -6.18
C GLY A 42 -25.70 -5.34 -6.15
N LYS A 43 -26.14 -4.76 -5.03
CA LYS A 43 -27.44 -4.07 -4.92
C LYS A 43 -27.57 -2.82 -5.79
N GLY A 44 -26.46 -2.28 -6.29
CA GLY A 44 -26.46 -1.06 -7.10
C GLY A 44 -26.84 0.18 -6.29
N GLY A 45 -27.25 1.25 -6.97
CA GLY A 45 -27.54 2.54 -6.34
C GLY A 45 -26.34 3.06 -5.54
N LEU A 46 -26.56 3.51 -4.30
CA LEU A 46 -25.47 3.96 -3.43
C LEU A 46 -24.49 2.84 -3.05
N PHE A 47 -24.92 1.57 -3.08
CA PHE A 47 -24.05 0.43 -2.77
C PHE A 47 -22.98 0.19 -3.85
N ALA A 48 -23.17 0.73 -5.07
CA ALA A 48 -22.16 0.66 -6.12
C ALA A 48 -20.89 1.47 -5.81
N PHE A 49 -20.95 2.41 -4.86
CA PHE A 49 -19.75 3.12 -4.38
C PHE A 49 -18.89 2.28 -3.43
N LEU A 50 -19.46 1.27 -2.77
CA LEU A 50 -18.73 0.44 -1.83
C LEU A 50 -17.51 -0.27 -2.46
N PRO A 51 -17.58 -0.95 -3.62
CA PRO A 51 -16.41 -1.56 -4.23
C PRO A 51 -15.34 -0.53 -4.61
N ILE A 52 -15.73 0.70 -4.97
CA ILE A 52 -14.80 1.80 -5.29
C ILE A 52 -14.04 2.23 -4.03
N ILE A 53 -14.77 2.45 -2.93
CA ILE A 53 -14.17 2.80 -1.63
C ILE A 53 -13.25 1.68 -1.16
N THR A 54 -13.69 0.42 -1.26
CA THR A 54 -12.86 -0.74 -0.94
C THR A 54 -11.58 -0.76 -1.78
N ALA A 55 -11.65 -0.53 -3.09
CA ALA A 55 -10.47 -0.47 -3.95
C ALA A 55 -9.47 0.61 -3.50
N PHE A 56 -9.94 1.81 -3.12
CA PHE A 56 -9.07 2.87 -2.61
C PHE A 56 -8.42 2.53 -1.27
N VAL A 57 -9.18 1.94 -0.33
CA VAL A 57 -8.65 1.47 0.95
C VAL A 57 -7.53 0.45 0.72
N PHE A 58 -7.77 -0.54 -0.14
CA PHE A 58 -6.75 -1.53 -0.49
C PHE A 58 -5.54 -0.89 -1.18
N SER A 59 -5.76 0.00 -2.15
CA SER A 59 -4.70 0.71 -2.85
C SER A 59 -3.78 1.47 -1.89
N TYR A 60 -4.35 2.15 -0.88
CA TYR A 60 -3.56 2.88 0.11
C TYR A 60 -2.72 1.95 0.99
N PHE A 61 -3.34 0.94 1.62
CA PHE A 61 -2.63 0.08 2.57
C PHE A 61 -1.65 -0.87 1.88
N HIS A 62 -2.08 -1.54 0.80
CA HIS A 62 -1.23 -2.41 0.01
C HIS A 62 -0.15 -1.62 -0.73
N GLY A 63 -0.47 -0.43 -1.24
CA GLY A 63 0.50 0.48 -1.86
C GLY A 63 1.59 0.93 -0.89
N THR A 64 1.20 1.30 0.33
CA THR A 64 2.17 1.68 1.38
C THR A 64 3.05 0.49 1.78
N PHE A 65 2.46 -0.69 1.94
CA PHE A 65 3.19 -1.93 2.21
C PHE A 65 4.21 -2.23 1.10
N THR A 66 3.78 -2.24 -0.16
CA THR A 66 4.65 -2.52 -1.30
C THR A 66 5.78 -1.50 -1.44
N GLY A 67 5.53 -0.21 -1.18
CA GLY A 67 6.57 0.81 -1.12
C GLY A 67 7.64 0.51 -0.06
N HIS A 68 7.24 0.16 1.16
CA HIS A 68 8.17 -0.26 2.21
C HIS A 68 8.88 -1.57 1.88
N PHE A 69 8.19 -2.51 1.24
CA PHE A 69 8.72 -3.81 0.83
C PHE A 69 9.87 -3.63 -0.16
N TRP A 70 9.65 -2.86 -1.23
CA TRP A 70 10.70 -2.53 -2.20
C TRP A 70 11.86 -1.76 -1.59
N THR A 71 11.56 -0.81 -0.69
CA THR A 71 12.60 -0.08 0.06
C THR A 71 13.45 -1.02 0.92
N MET A 72 12.85 -2.04 1.55
CA MET A 72 13.56 -3.03 2.36
C MET A 72 14.48 -3.91 1.50
N LEU A 73 14.04 -4.24 0.27
CA LEU A 73 14.84 -4.94 -0.74
C LEU A 73 15.91 -4.05 -1.41
N GLY A 74 15.96 -2.75 -1.08
CA GLY A 74 16.92 -1.80 -1.65
C GLY A 74 16.51 -1.22 -3.01
N VAL A 75 15.28 -1.45 -3.46
CA VAL A 75 14.71 -0.85 -4.67
C VAL A 75 14.04 0.47 -4.28
N GLU A 76 14.77 1.58 -4.41
CA GLU A 76 14.23 2.94 -4.22
C GLU A 76 13.94 3.61 -5.57
N ALA A 77 12.92 4.46 -5.62
CA ALA A 77 12.64 5.28 -6.79
C ALA A 77 13.83 6.21 -7.11
N SER A 78 14.20 6.28 -8.39
CA SER A 78 15.25 7.19 -8.84
C SER A 78 14.85 8.62 -8.54
N LYS A 79 15.66 9.32 -7.74
CA LYS A 79 15.52 10.76 -7.51
C LYS A 79 16.01 11.48 -8.75
N LYS A 80 15.20 11.52 -9.82
CA LYS A 80 15.49 12.39 -10.96
C LYS A 80 15.47 13.83 -10.43
N LYS A 81 16.63 14.49 -10.39
CA LYS A 81 16.72 15.92 -10.09
C LYS A 81 15.80 16.60 -11.10
N MET A 82 14.75 17.27 -10.64
CA MET A 82 13.99 18.13 -11.53
C MET A 82 14.94 19.21 -11.99
N GLU A 83 15.44 19.10 -13.22
CA GLU A 83 16.06 20.22 -13.91
C GLU A 83 14.96 21.25 -14.08
N VAL A 84 14.96 22.25 -13.21
CA VAL A 84 14.21 23.48 -13.44
C VAL A 84 14.89 24.11 -14.65
N LYS A 85 14.21 24.04 -15.80
CA LYS A 85 14.62 24.73 -17.02
C LYS A 85 14.03 26.14 -17.02
#